data_AF-H3RF86-F1
#
_entry.id   AF-H3RF86-F1
#
_cell.length_a   1.000
_cell.length_b   1.000
_cell.length_c   1.000
_cell.angle_alpha   90.00
_cell.angle_beta   90.00
_cell.angle_gamma   90.00
#
_symmetry.space_group_name_H-M   'P 1'
#
loop_
_entity.id
_entity.type
_entity.pdbx_description
1 polymer ?
#
loop_
_entity_poly.entity_id
_entity_poly.type
_entity_poly.pdbx_seq_one_letter_code
_entity_poly.pdbx_strand_id
1 'polypeptide(L)'
;MGIPRENNPRKEGLPMGNAGLLELHEYGGDVHVPEHTVSVTRRIRADGTFAYSGQFRKNGNFQTFHRVPAHTVHIPERSIFRYTFHQNDYFRKEMAIRAKAVLNGTITVDEAMTLVGSRVRTKLRAAFTDGHLQPNADSTAKKKGGKETPLIDTRDMFQAITFITDIGGTSK
;
A
#
# COMPACT_ATOMS: atom_id res chain seq x y z
N MET A 1 -7.47 -14.11 -6.34
CA MET A 1 -6.85 -12.79 -6.61
C MET A 1 -6.39 -12.23 -5.29
N GLY A 2 -5.24 -11.58 -5.23
CA GLY A 2 -4.78 -10.93 -4.00
C GLY A 2 -3.27 -10.83 -3.91
N ILE A 3 -2.76 -10.74 -2.69
CA ILE A 3 -1.35 -10.79 -2.38
C ILE A 3 -1.07 -12.16 -1.75
N PRO A 4 -0.46 -13.11 -2.48
CA PRO A 4 -0.19 -14.43 -1.95
C PRO A 4 0.96 -14.39 -0.94
N ARG A 5 1.14 -15.48 -0.19
CA ARG A 5 2.05 -15.54 0.97
C ARG A 5 3.49 -15.18 0.59
N GLU A 6 3.94 -15.61 -0.57
CA GLU A 6 5.26 -15.34 -1.14
C GLU A 6 5.50 -13.86 -1.47
N ASN A 7 4.44 -13.10 -1.74
CA ASN A 7 4.49 -11.67 -2.08
C ASN A 7 4.15 -10.75 -0.89
N ASN A 8 3.78 -11.34 0.25
CA ASN A 8 3.46 -10.58 1.46
C ASN A 8 4.69 -9.91 2.12
N PRO A 9 5.90 -10.53 2.17
CA PRO A 9 7.06 -9.92 2.82
C PRO A 9 7.47 -8.60 2.18
N ARG A 10 7.91 -7.65 3.02
CA ARG A 10 8.47 -6.36 2.58
C ARG A 10 9.98 -6.35 2.81
N LYS A 11 10.71 -5.70 1.90
CA LYS A 11 12.18 -5.64 1.90
C LYS A 11 12.81 -5.06 3.17
N GLU A 12 12.04 -4.35 3.99
CA GLU A 12 12.53 -3.60 5.16
C GLU A 12 12.23 -4.25 6.52
N GLY A 13 11.77 -5.51 6.58
CA GLY A 13 11.52 -6.18 7.86
C GLY A 13 10.45 -5.52 8.73
N LEU A 14 9.63 -4.67 8.13
CA LEU A 14 8.52 -3.99 8.79
C LEU A 14 7.49 -5.02 9.29
N PRO A 15 6.85 -4.78 10.45
CA PRO A 15 5.97 -5.76 11.10
C PRO A 15 4.72 -6.10 10.27
N MET A 16 4.33 -5.21 9.35
CA MET A 16 3.17 -5.38 8.49
C MET A 16 3.59 -5.67 7.04
N GLY A 17 3.20 -6.84 6.54
CA GLY A 17 3.37 -7.23 5.14
C GLY A 17 2.46 -6.46 4.18
N ASN A 18 2.66 -6.67 2.87
CA ASN A 18 1.89 -5.97 1.83
C ASN A 18 0.39 -6.28 1.90
N ALA A 19 -0.01 -7.49 2.31
CA ALA A 19 -1.42 -7.85 2.42
C ALA A 19 -2.14 -7.04 3.51
N GLY A 20 -1.58 -6.99 4.73
CA GLY A 20 -2.15 -6.23 5.83
C GLY A 20 -2.11 -4.71 5.59
N LEU A 21 -1.06 -4.22 4.93
CA LEU A 21 -0.98 -2.80 4.55
C LEU A 21 -2.08 -2.43 3.54
N LEU A 22 -2.30 -3.29 2.54
CA LEU A 22 -3.32 -3.06 1.54
C LEU A 22 -4.74 -3.16 2.15
N GLU A 23 -4.95 -4.07 3.11
CA GLU A 23 -6.20 -4.14 3.87
C GLU A 23 -6.47 -2.86 4.68
N LEU A 24 -5.47 -2.35 5.40
CA LEU A 24 -5.58 -1.08 6.12
C LEU A 24 -5.95 0.07 5.17
N HIS A 25 -5.40 0.08 3.97
CA HIS A 25 -5.74 1.09 2.98
C HIS A 25 -7.08 0.85 2.27
N GLU A 26 -7.52 -0.40 2.14
CA GLU A 26 -8.81 -0.73 1.52
C GLU A 26 -9.98 -0.13 2.30
N TYR A 27 -9.86 -0.04 3.63
CA TYR A 27 -10.91 0.46 4.52
C TYR A 27 -10.56 1.78 5.22
N GLY A 28 -9.29 2.17 5.26
CA GLY A 28 -8.82 3.27 6.10
C GLY A 28 -8.86 2.90 7.58
N GLY A 29 -8.66 3.91 8.43
CA GLY A 29 -8.79 3.74 9.87
C GLY A 29 -8.17 4.87 10.67
N ASP A 30 -8.38 4.81 11.98
CA ASP A 30 -7.84 5.78 12.93
C ASP A 30 -6.82 5.11 13.85
N VAL A 31 -5.65 5.74 13.97
CA VAL A 31 -4.59 5.29 14.87
C VAL A 31 -4.52 6.25 16.04
N HIS A 32 -4.85 5.77 17.24
CA HIS A 32 -4.69 6.55 18.46
C HIS A 32 -3.24 6.50 18.92
N VAL A 33 -2.59 7.67 18.95
CA VAL A 33 -1.24 7.83 19.46
C VAL A 33 -1.35 8.39 20.88
N PRO A 34 -0.98 7.61 21.92
CA PRO A 34 -1.03 8.10 23.28
C PRO A 34 0.00 9.21 23.48
N GLU A 35 -0.21 9.97 24.54
CA GLU A 35 0.74 10.98 24.97
C GLU A 35 2.12 10.35 25.24
N HIS A 36 3.16 10.96 24.70
CA HIS A 36 4.54 10.49 24.89
C HIS A 36 5.53 11.64 24.80
N THR A 37 6.74 11.40 25.27
CA THR A 37 7.83 12.38 25.21
C THR A 37 8.80 12.01 24.09
N VAL A 38 9.09 12.97 23.22
CA VAL A 38 10.10 12.81 22.15
C VAL A 38 11.32 13.65 22.46
N SER A 39 12.51 13.11 22.16
CA SER A 39 13.73 13.88 22.29
C SER A 39 14.03 14.66 21.01
N VAL A 40 14.34 15.93 21.17
CA VAL A 40 14.69 16.85 20.10
C VAL A 40 16.13 17.28 20.25
N THR A 41 16.93 17.02 19.23
CA THR A 41 18.37 17.25 19.26
C THR A 41 18.74 18.50 18.45
N ARG A 42 19.56 19.37 19.03
CA ARG A 42 20.09 20.61 18.44
C ARG A 42 21.60 20.70 18.68
N ARG A 43 22.27 21.59 17.96
CA ARG A 43 23.70 21.85 18.16
C ARG A 43 23.94 23.21 18.83
N ILE A 44 24.72 23.20 19.88
CA ILE A 44 25.20 24.37 20.61
C ILE A 44 26.71 24.55 20.31
N ARG A 45 27.12 25.80 20.10
CA ARG A 45 28.52 26.21 19.92
C ARG A 45 29.24 26.30 21.27
N ALA A 46 30.56 26.45 21.27
CA ALA A 46 31.34 26.59 22.50
C ALA A 46 30.93 27.82 23.34
N ASP A 47 30.37 28.85 22.70
CA ASP A 47 29.86 30.07 23.34
C ASP A 47 28.45 29.91 23.98
N GLY A 48 27.87 28.70 23.93
CA GLY A 48 26.53 28.44 24.45
C GLY A 48 25.38 28.82 23.51
N THR A 49 25.65 29.43 22.36
CA THR A 49 24.62 29.81 21.39
C THR A 49 24.20 28.64 20.49
N PHE A 50 22.96 28.65 20.02
CA PHE A 50 22.49 27.67 19.04
C PHE A 50 23.16 27.86 17.68
N ALA A 51 23.74 26.79 17.15
CA ALA A 51 24.19 26.71 15.76
C ALA A 51 22.99 26.55 14.82
N TYR A 52 23.18 26.88 13.53
CA TYR A 52 22.18 26.72 12.46
C TYR A 52 20.82 27.34 12.81
N SER A 53 20.82 28.49 13.47
CA SER A 53 19.61 29.19 13.91
C SER A 53 18.67 28.31 14.74
N GLY A 54 19.21 27.35 15.51
CA GLY A 54 18.42 26.46 16.37
C GLY A 54 17.69 25.33 15.64
N GLN A 55 17.98 25.11 14.35
CA GLN A 55 17.39 24.01 13.59
C GLN A 55 17.70 22.65 14.23
N PHE A 56 16.74 21.73 14.10
CA PHE A 56 16.90 20.35 14.56
C PHE A 56 17.98 19.62 13.76
N ARG A 57 18.80 18.84 14.46
CA ARG A 57 19.93 18.11 13.89
C ARG A 57 19.98 16.71 14.46
N LYS A 58 20.16 15.71 13.57
CA LYS A 58 20.35 14.31 13.97
C LYS A 58 21.56 14.14 14.91
N ASN A 59 22.66 14.84 14.62
CA ASN A 59 23.93 14.75 15.36
C ASN A 59 24.23 16.07 16.09
N GLY A 60 23.33 16.48 16.97
CA GLY A 60 23.57 17.62 17.87
C GLY A 60 24.19 17.18 19.19
N ASN A 61 24.72 18.15 19.94
CA ASN A 61 25.33 17.97 21.26
C ASN A 61 24.43 18.48 22.40
N PHE A 62 23.18 18.85 22.10
CA PHE A 62 22.20 19.30 23.07
C PHE A 62 20.85 18.64 22.80
N GLN A 63 20.23 18.07 23.83
CA GLN A 63 18.98 17.34 23.73
C GLN A 63 17.95 17.96 24.66
N THR A 64 16.78 18.26 24.12
CA THR A 64 15.61 18.73 24.87
C THR A 64 14.48 17.73 24.74
N PHE A 65 13.68 17.57 25.78
CA PHE A 65 12.52 16.70 25.76
C PHE A 65 11.25 17.51 25.48
N HIS A 66 10.46 17.06 24.52
CA HIS A 66 9.20 17.69 24.14
C HIS A 66 8.04 16.72 24.37
N ARG A 67 7.02 17.18 25.09
CA ARG A 67 5.80 16.42 25.36
C ARG A 67 4.87 16.51 24.16
N VAL A 68 4.57 15.38 23.55
CA VAL A 68 3.61 15.28 22.44
C VAL A 68 2.26 14.87 23.04
N PRO A 69 1.21 15.70 22.92
CA PRO A 69 -0.10 15.35 23.41
C PRO A 69 -0.67 14.13 22.66
N ALA A 70 -1.57 13.40 23.34
CA ALA A 70 -2.32 12.33 22.69
C ALA A 70 -3.09 12.90 21.48
N HIS A 71 -3.04 12.19 20.36
CA HIS A 71 -3.72 12.59 19.13
C HIS A 71 -4.10 11.38 18.30
N THR A 72 -5.05 11.57 17.40
CA THR A 72 -5.50 10.54 16.48
C THR A 72 -4.99 10.85 15.08
N VAL A 73 -4.39 9.85 14.43
CA VAL A 73 -3.96 9.92 13.04
C VAL A 73 -5.03 9.25 12.18
N HIS A 74 -5.66 10.03 11.31
CA HIS A 74 -6.64 9.53 10.36
C HIS A 74 -5.95 9.02 9.08
N ILE A 75 -6.22 7.77 8.73
CA ILE A 75 -5.77 7.14 7.49
C ILE A 75 -6.98 7.05 6.56
N PRO A 76 -6.98 7.77 5.42
CA PRO A 76 -8.10 7.75 4.51
C PRO A 76 -8.22 6.40 3.80
N GLU A 77 -9.46 6.07 3.43
CA GLU A 77 -9.77 4.95 2.56
C GLU A 77 -9.15 5.15 1.16
N ARG A 78 -8.54 4.09 0.66
CA ARG A 78 -7.89 3.99 -0.65
C ARG A 78 -8.19 2.63 -1.25
N SER A 79 -9.47 2.36 -1.47
CA SER A 79 -9.99 1.08 -1.97
C SER A 79 -9.44 0.75 -3.36
N ILE A 80 -8.79 -0.40 -3.47
CA ILE A 80 -8.36 -0.96 -4.76
C ILE A 80 -9.31 -2.07 -5.19
N PHE A 81 -9.67 -2.97 -4.26
CA PHE A 81 -10.44 -4.15 -4.60
C PHE A 81 -11.91 -3.82 -4.78
N ARG A 82 -12.56 -3.26 -3.76
CA ARG A 82 -13.99 -2.91 -3.84
C ARG A 82 -14.23 -1.97 -5.00
N TYR A 83 -13.43 -0.90 -5.12
CA TYR A 83 -13.50 0.01 -6.26
C TYR A 83 -13.46 -0.74 -7.61
N THR A 84 -12.47 -1.62 -7.82
CA THR A 84 -12.33 -2.35 -9.08
C THR A 84 -13.50 -3.29 -9.36
N PHE A 85 -14.01 -3.99 -8.34
CA PHE A 85 -15.11 -4.96 -8.50
C PHE A 85 -16.48 -4.29 -8.63
N HIS A 86 -16.73 -3.18 -7.94
CA HIS A 86 -17.98 -2.43 -8.06
C HIS A 86 -18.15 -1.78 -9.44
N GLN A 87 -17.05 -1.43 -10.10
CA GLN A 87 -17.09 -0.79 -11.42
C GLN A 87 -17.19 -1.75 -12.62
N ASN A 88 -17.02 -3.07 -12.42
CA ASN A 88 -16.84 -4.00 -13.55
C ASN A 88 -17.80 -5.20 -13.54
N ASP A 89 -19.02 -4.99 -14.04
CA ASP A 89 -19.86 -6.07 -14.60
C ASP A 89 -19.12 -6.86 -15.71
N TYR A 90 -18.12 -6.22 -16.31
CA TYR A 90 -17.20 -6.80 -17.27
C TYR A 90 -16.59 -8.12 -16.81
N PHE A 91 -16.26 -8.30 -15.52
CA PHE A 91 -15.66 -9.56 -15.06
C PHE A 91 -16.62 -10.74 -15.18
N ARG A 92 -17.91 -10.52 -14.90
CA ARG A 92 -18.94 -11.54 -15.09
C ARG A 92 -19.09 -11.92 -16.56
N LYS A 93 -19.07 -10.93 -17.46
CA LYS A 93 -19.14 -11.15 -18.91
C LYS A 93 -17.92 -11.91 -19.44
N GLU A 94 -16.71 -11.50 -19.03
CA GLU A 94 -15.48 -12.20 -19.39
C GLU A 94 -15.51 -13.65 -18.90
N MET A 95 -15.88 -13.90 -17.64
CA MET A 95 -16.01 -15.27 -17.12
C MET A 95 -17.00 -16.09 -17.95
N ALA A 96 -18.16 -15.54 -18.31
CA ALA A 96 -19.14 -16.24 -19.14
C ALA A 96 -18.61 -16.56 -20.55
N ILE A 97 -17.86 -15.64 -21.17
CA ILE A 97 -17.24 -15.87 -22.48
C ILE A 97 -16.20 -16.99 -22.40
N ARG A 98 -15.33 -16.98 -21.38
CA ARG A 98 -14.31 -18.04 -21.21
C ARG A 98 -14.93 -19.38 -20.85
N ALA A 99 -15.96 -19.40 -20.00
CA ALA A 99 -16.68 -20.63 -19.68
C ALA A 99 -17.28 -21.30 -20.93
N LYS A 100 -17.87 -20.52 -21.84
CA LYS A 100 -18.35 -21.04 -23.13
C LYS A 100 -17.22 -21.61 -23.99
N ALA A 101 -16.07 -20.93 -24.04
CA ALA A 101 -14.91 -21.40 -24.79
C ALA A 101 -14.36 -22.73 -24.24
N VAL A 102 -14.39 -22.92 -22.92
CA VAL A 102 -14.05 -24.20 -22.27
C VAL A 102 -15.04 -25.29 -22.64
N LEU A 103 -16.35 -25.02 -22.54
CA LEU A 103 -17.39 -25.99 -22.88
C LEU A 103 -17.33 -26.42 -24.35
N ASN A 104 -16.93 -25.52 -25.24
CA ASN A 104 -16.73 -25.79 -26.66
C ASN A 104 -15.38 -26.47 -26.97
N GLY A 105 -14.56 -26.78 -25.96
CA GLY A 105 -13.24 -27.40 -26.13
C GLY A 105 -12.22 -26.50 -26.83
N THR A 106 -12.47 -25.19 -26.94
CA THR A 106 -11.56 -24.25 -27.62
C THR A 106 -10.35 -23.89 -26.76
N ILE A 107 -10.53 -23.84 -25.44
CA ILE A 107 -9.47 -23.60 -24.46
C ILE A 107 -9.67 -24.52 -23.26
N THR A 108 -8.61 -24.78 -22.52
CA THR A 108 -8.65 -25.51 -21.25
C THR A 108 -9.19 -24.64 -20.11
N VAL A 109 -9.62 -25.28 -19.01
CA VAL A 109 -10.03 -24.58 -17.78
C VAL A 109 -8.88 -23.71 -17.25
N ASP A 110 -7.65 -24.23 -17.27
CA ASP A 110 -6.48 -23.50 -16.76
C ASP A 110 -6.18 -22.24 -17.59
N GLU A 111 -6.22 -22.35 -18.93
CA GLU A 111 -6.07 -21.20 -19.82
C GLU A 111 -7.16 -20.15 -19.58
N ALA A 112 -8.42 -20.59 -19.43
CA ALA A 112 -9.54 -19.72 -19.12
C ALA A 112 -9.32 -18.96 -17.81
N MET A 113 -8.93 -19.67 -16.75
CA MET A 113 -8.68 -19.08 -15.43
C MET A 113 -7.46 -18.17 -15.43
N THR A 114 -6.41 -18.50 -16.19
CA THR A 114 -5.22 -17.67 -16.36
C THR A 114 -5.56 -16.36 -17.07
N LEU A 115 -6.39 -16.40 -18.11
CA LEU A 115 -6.83 -15.20 -18.83
C LEU A 115 -7.66 -14.27 -17.94
N VAL A 116 -8.64 -14.82 -17.22
CA VAL A 116 -9.44 -14.05 -16.24
C VAL A 116 -8.54 -13.49 -15.14
N GLY A 117 -7.67 -14.33 -14.60
CA GLY A 117 -6.53 -14.04 -13.72
C GLY A 117 -5.80 -12.75 -14.07
N SER A 118 -5.17 -12.79 -15.24
CA SER A 118 -4.33 -11.72 -15.75
C SER A 118 -5.12 -10.42 -15.98
N ARG A 119 -6.37 -10.53 -16.42
CA ARG A 119 -7.23 -9.37 -16.69
C ARG A 119 -7.63 -8.64 -15.41
N VAL A 120 -8.07 -9.36 -14.38
CA VAL A 120 -8.42 -8.76 -13.09
C VAL A 120 -7.18 -8.15 -12.43
N ARG A 121 -6.03 -8.84 -12.44
CA ARG A 121 -4.76 -8.28 -11.95
C ARG A 121 -4.42 -6.96 -12.64
N THR A 122 -4.58 -6.89 -13.97
CA THR A 122 -4.33 -5.68 -14.74
C THR A 122 -5.23 -4.53 -14.30
N LYS A 123 -6.52 -4.81 -14.09
CA LYS A 123 -7.49 -3.80 -13.62
C LYS A 123 -7.20 -3.33 -12.19
N LEU A 124 -6.91 -4.24 -11.27
CA LEU A 124 -6.52 -3.90 -9.90
C LEU A 124 -5.26 -3.03 -9.86
N ARG A 125 -4.27 -3.34 -10.70
CA ARG A 125 -3.06 -2.52 -10.83
C ARG A 125 -3.36 -1.14 -11.41
N ALA A 126 -4.25 -1.05 -12.39
CA ALA A 126 -4.65 0.24 -12.98
C ALA A 126 -5.35 1.16 -11.96
N ALA A 127 -6.10 0.60 -11.02
CA ALA A 127 -6.79 1.35 -9.96
C ALA A 127 -5.83 2.16 -9.06
N PHE A 128 -4.55 1.82 -8.98
CA PHE A 128 -3.58 2.64 -8.25
C PHE A 128 -3.30 4.00 -8.91
N THR A 129 -3.60 4.13 -10.20
CA THR A 129 -3.12 5.24 -11.04
C THR A 129 -4.22 5.92 -11.85
N ASP A 130 -5.47 5.49 -11.73
CA ASP A 130 -6.60 6.07 -12.47
C ASP A 130 -7.13 7.39 -11.84
N GLY A 131 -6.58 7.78 -10.69
CA GLY A 131 -6.85 9.07 -10.04
C GLY A 131 -7.98 9.07 -9.01
N HIS A 132 -8.65 7.95 -8.73
CA HIS A 132 -9.75 7.93 -7.76
C HIS A 132 -9.28 7.95 -6.29
N LEU A 133 -8.04 7.56 -6.03
CA LEU A 133 -7.50 7.44 -4.68
C LEU A 133 -7.29 8.81 -4.04
N GLN A 134 -7.67 8.93 -2.77
CA GLN A 134 -7.41 10.15 -1.99
C GLN A 134 -5.91 10.45 -1.94
N PRO A 135 -5.50 11.71 -2.23
CA PRO A 135 -4.09 12.08 -2.31
C PRO A 135 -3.34 11.85 -1.00
N ASN A 136 -2.00 11.84 -1.10
CA ASN A 136 -1.16 11.86 0.09
C ASN A 136 -1.29 13.21 0.79
N ALA A 137 -1.06 13.23 2.11
CA ALA A 137 -0.85 14.50 2.81
C ALA A 137 0.46 15.14 2.34
N ASP A 138 0.52 16.48 2.30
CA ASP A 138 1.70 17.25 1.85
C ASP A 138 3.00 16.81 2.53
N SER A 139 2.94 16.50 3.83
CA SER A 139 4.09 16.02 4.59
C SER A 139 4.61 14.68 4.09
N THR A 140 3.71 13.80 3.65
CA THR A 140 4.04 12.49 3.09
C THR A 140 4.57 12.63 1.67
N ALA A 141 3.94 13.47 0.84
CA ALA A 141 4.43 13.74 -0.50
C ALA A 141 5.86 14.32 -0.48
N LYS A 142 6.13 15.29 0.42
CA LYS A 142 7.47 15.84 0.64
C LYS A 142 8.49 14.76 1.04
N LYS A 143 8.14 13.87 1.98
CA LYS A 143 9.00 12.73 2.36
C LYS A 143 9.30 11.80 1.20
N LYS A 144 8.35 11.68 0.27
CA LYS A 144 8.42 10.86 -0.94
C LYS A 144 9.04 11.58 -2.14
N GLY A 145 9.77 12.68 -1.91
CA GLY A 145 10.43 13.45 -2.96
C GLY A 145 9.47 14.19 -3.90
N GLY A 146 8.27 14.56 -3.42
CA GLY A 146 7.24 15.27 -4.19
C GLY A 146 6.32 14.37 -5.01
N LYS A 147 6.38 13.05 -4.84
CA LYS A 147 5.49 12.12 -5.55
C LYS A 147 4.09 12.07 -4.91
N GLU A 148 3.12 12.67 -5.58
CA GLU A 148 1.73 12.74 -5.09
C GLU A 148 0.94 11.43 -5.20
N THR A 149 1.34 10.50 -6.08
CA THR A 149 0.59 9.25 -6.30
C THR A 149 0.49 8.44 -5.00
N PRO A 150 -0.71 8.20 -4.45
CA PRO A 150 -0.85 7.42 -3.23
C PRO A 150 -0.49 5.95 -3.47
N LEU A 151 -0.03 5.27 -2.41
CA LEU A 151 0.25 3.82 -2.40
C LEU A 151 1.34 3.30 -3.37
N ILE A 152 1.94 4.17 -4.18
CA ILE A 152 3.04 3.83 -5.08
C ILE A 152 4.26 4.66 -4.72
N ASP A 153 5.22 4.05 -4.04
CA ASP A 153 6.58 4.61 -3.92
C ASP A 153 7.64 3.74 -4.60
N THR A 154 7.96 2.57 -4.01
CA THR A 154 8.87 1.56 -4.58
C THR A 154 8.20 0.65 -5.61
N ARG A 155 6.87 0.71 -5.70
CA ARG A 155 6.00 -0.22 -6.44
C ARG A 155 5.93 -1.65 -5.89
N ASP A 156 6.52 -1.95 -4.73
CA ASP A 156 6.51 -3.31 -4.17
C ASP A 156 5.06 -3.82 -3.96
N MET A 157 4.18 -3.03 -3.35
CA MET A 157 2.77 -3.40 -3.15
C MET A 157 1.99 -3.57 -4.46
N PHE A 158 2.24 -2.69 -5.44
CA PHE A 158 1.66 -2.80 -6.79
C PHE A 158 2.06 -4.11 -7.47
N GLN A 159 3.32 -4.53 -7.32
CA GLN A 159 3.83 -5.77 -7.89
C GLN A 159 3.35 -7.01 -7.12
N ALA A 160 3.14 -6.88 -5.80
CA ALA A 160 2.69 -7.97 -4.94
C ALA A 160 1.30 -8.50 -5.31
N ILE A 161 0.43 -7.66 -5.88
CA ILE A 161 -0.91 -8.07 -6.35
C ILE A 161 -0.78 -9.00 -7.56
N THR A 162 -1.29 -10.21 -7.40
CA THR A 162 -1.34 -11.25 -8.44
C THR A 162 -2.54 -12.17 -8.26
N PHE A 163 -2.54 -13.29 -8.98
CA PHE A 163 -3.49 -14.36 -8.89
C PHE A 163 -2.77 -15.70 -8.87
N ILE A 164 -3.42 -16.70 -8.28
CA ILE A 164 -3.00 -18.09 -8.31
C ILE A 164 -4.12 -18.84 -9.03
N THR A 165 -3.77 -19.68 -9.99
CA THR A 165 -4.66 -20.67 -10.60
C THR A 165 -4.32 -22.02 -9.96
N ASP A 166 -5.03 -22.35 -8.88
CA ASP A 166 -5.02 -23.73 -8.40
C ASP A 166 -6.27 -24.41 -8.97
N ILE A 167 -6.05 -25.42 -9.80
CA ILE A 167 -7.11 -26.23 -10.41
C ILE A 167 -7.64 -27.29 -9.43
N GLY A 168 -7.18 -27.29 -8.17
CA GLY A 168 -7.65 -28.21 -7.13
C GLY A 168 -7.14 -29.62 -7.33
N GLY A 169 -5.87 -29.77 -7.71
CA GLY A 169 -5.36 -31.02 -8.28
C GLY A 169 -4.02 -31.54 -7.80
N THR A 170 -3.35 -30.95 -6.79
CA THR A 170 -2.32 -31.65 -5.97
C THR A 170 -1.86 -30.76 -4.83
N SER A 171 -2.52 -30.88 -3.67
CA SER A 171 -1.86 -30.65 -2.39
C SER A 171 -1.38 -32.01 -1.90
N LYS A 172 -0.07 -32.25 -2.04
CA LYS A 172 0.70 -33.12 -1.14
C LYS A 172 1.41 -32.23 -0.14
#